data_AF-A0A7S0GB89-F1
#
_entry.id   AF-A0A7S0GB89-F1
#
_cell.length_a   1.000
_cell.length_b   1.000
_cell.length_c   1.000
_cell.angle_alpha   90.00
_cell.angle_beta   90.00
_cell.angle_gamma   90.00
#
_symmetry.space_group_name_H-M   'P 1'
#
loop_
_entity.id
_entity.type
_entity.pdbx_description
1 polymer ?
#
loop_
_entity_poly.entity_id
_entity_poly.type
_entity_poly.pdbx_seq_one_letter_code
_entity_poly.pdbx_strand_id
1 'polypeptide(L)'
;QMNGDADGGGGAMPLYSNSGVSLTHDELRSLPTILLQLKVGSNDGNGDSSTLSSIDAYETPGYVGALDPKNQYDVLLAIPPEHYMEYSPGKEMYTSRLYFTEDVGGVIGANVMQGHDVLFDWENSRVGFARSTCDYEDIRAAEKDNWSGMGGVSDGGNAPLDVVAHPGGGGGMINQGASATSA
;
A
#
# COMPACT_ATOMS: atom_id res chain seq x y z
N GLN A 1 16.34 27.06 -10.03
CA GLN A 1 17.66 27.44 -9.49
C GLN A 1 17.44 28.54 -8.47
N MET A 2 17.53 28.25 -7.19
CA MET A 2 17.60 29.28 -6.15
C MET A 2 18.88 29.06 -5.37
N ASN A 3 19.90 29.88 -5.69
CA ASN A 3 21.06 30.07 -4.84
C ASN A 3 20.72 31.18 -3.83
N GLY A 4 21.01 30.92 -2.57
CA GLY A 4 21.05 31.91 -1.50
C GLY A 4 22.07 31.46 -0.46
N ASP A 5 23.21 32.14 -0.43
CA ASP A 5 24.33 31.89 0.46
C ASP A 5 24.05 32.37 1.90
N ALA A 6 24.37 31.45 2.84
CA ALA A 6 25.00 31.58 4.15
C ALA A 6 24.53 32.63 5.19
N ASP A 7 24.10 32.14 6.37
CA ASP A 7 24.73 32.47 7.67
C ASP A 7 24.38 31.47 8.81
N GLY A 8 25.39 31.10 9.60
CA GLY A 8 25.34 30.87 11.05
C GLY A 8 24.42 29.81 11.68
N GLY A 9 24.96 28.62 11.96
CA GLY A 9 24.69 27.93 13.24
C GLY A 9 23.34 27.25 13.45
N GLY A 10 22.57 26.95 12.39
CA GLY A 10 21.42 26.05 12.45
C GLY A 10 21.82 24.68 11.89
N GLY A 11 21.66 23.60 12.66
CA GLY A 11 21.85 22.25 12.13
C GLY A 11 21.03 22.11 10.84
N ALA A 12 21.71 21.90 9.71
CA ALA A 12 21.07 21.77 8.42
C ALA A 12 20.08 20.61 8.52
N MET A 13 18.78 20.93 8.50
CA MET A 13 17.75 19.92 8.35
C MET A 13 18.08 19.17 7.06
N PRO A 14 18.31 17.85 7.10
CA PRO A 14 18.73 17.13 5.92
C PRO A 14 17.69 17.37 4.81
N LEU A 15 18.17 17.83 3.67
CA LEU A 15 17.32 18.03 2.51
C LEU A 15 16.72 16.69 2.11
N TYR A 16 15.42 16.65 1.85
CA TYR A 16 14.77 15.44 1.36
C TYR A 16 15.46 14.94 0.07
N SER A 17 15.68 13.63 -0.03
CA SER A 17 16.36 13.01 -1.16
C SER A 17 15.81 11.62 -1.44
N ASN A 18 15.72 11.27 -2.72
CA ASN A 18 15.43 9.92 -3.21
C ASN A 18 16.71 9.09 -3.43
N SER A 19 17.84 9.49 -2.83
CA SER A 19 19.06 8.69 -2.87
C SER A 19 18.93 7.48 -1.96
N GLY A 20 19.56 6.37 -2.34
CA GLY A 20 19.56 5.15 -1.53
C GLY A 20 20.27 5.36 -0.19
N VAL A 21 19.71 4.79 0.88
CA VAL A 21 20.24 4.83 2.25
C VAL A 21 20.35 3.41 2.81
N SER A 22 21.41 3.14 3.56
CA SER A 22 21.57 1.87 4.27
C SER A 22 20.83 1.97 5.59
N LEU A 23 19.91 1.06 5.84
CA LEU A 23 19.11 1.01 7.05
C LEU A 23 18.95 -0.45 7.49
N THR A 24 19.03 -0.68 8.79
CA THR A 24 18.52 -1.90 9.41
C THR A 24 16.99 -1.89 9.42
N HIS A 25 16.38 -3.05 9.70
CA HIS A 25 14.92 -3.17 9.80
C HIS A 25 14.34 -2.32 10.94
N ASP A 26 15.04 -2.24 12.06
CA ASP A 26 14.62 -1.43 13.21
C ASP A 26 14.76 0.07 12.91
N GLU A 27 15.82 0.48 12.21
CA GLU A 27 15.98 1.86 11.76
C GLU A 27 14.89 2.25 10.75
N LEU A 28 14.53 1.36 9.82
CA LEU A 28 13.41 1.56 8.90
C LEU A 28 12.11 1.83 9.67
N ARG A 29 11.80 1.01 10.67
CA ARG A 29 10.60 1.14 11.52
C ARG A 29 10.58 2.39 12.40
N SER A 30 11.75 2.98 12.64
CA SER A 30 11.89 4.22 13.40
C SER A 30 11.60 5.48 12.56
N LEU A 31 11.51 5.35 11.23
CA LEU A 31 11.15 6.44 10.35
C LEU A 31 9.67 6.85 10.55
N PRO A 32 9.29 8.10 10.20
CA PRO A 32 7.95 8.60 10.47
C PRO A 32 6.88 7.96 9.57
N THR A 33 5.73 7.61 10.14
CA THR A 33 4.51 7.39 9.37
C THR A 33 4.02 8.73 8.80
N ILE A 34 3.78 8.77 7.49
CA ILE A 34 3.23 9.94 6.81
C ILE A 34 1.71 9.86 6.83
N LEU A 35 1.06 10.96 7.19
CA LEU A 35 -0.40 11.08 7.16
C LEU A 35 -0.81 11.97 5.97
N LEU A 36 -1.65 11.42 5.10
CA LEU A 36 -2.24 12.14 3.98
C LEU A 36 -3.71 12.42 4.29
N GLN A 37 -4.05 13.70 4.45
CA GLN A 37 -5.44 14.14 4.57
C GLN A 37 -6.03 14.39 3.17
N LEU A 38 -7.06 13.63 2.83
CA LEU A 38 -7.81 13.74 1.59
C LEU A 38 -9.12 14.47 1.86
N LYS A 39 -9.28 15.62 1.21
CA LYS A 39 -10.52 16.37 1.25
C LYS A 39 -11.65 15.56 0.61
N VAL A 40 -12.73 15.36 1.34
CA VAL A 40 -13.92 14.70 0.77
C VAL A 40 -14.56 15.66 -0.25
N GLY A 41 -14.77 15.15 -1.47
CA GLY A 41 -15.42 15.89 -2.55
C GLY A 41 -16.86 16.20 -2.19
N SER A 42 -17.20 17.48 -2.08
CA SER A 42 -18.59 17.93 -2.00
C SER A 42 -19.12 18.06 -3.42
N ASN A 43 -19.67 16.98 -3.96
CA ASN A 43 -20.39 17.07 -5.22
C ASN A 43 -21.71 17.85 -4.96
N ASP A 44 -21.74 19.09 -5.42
CA ASP A 44 -22.95 19.70 -5.99
C ASP A 44 -24.04 20.20 -5.03
N GLY A 45 -23.72 20.88 -3.92
CA GLY A 45 -24.66 21.75 -3.18
C GLY A 45 -25.89 21.08 -2.53
N ASN A 46 -26.12 19.81 -2.82
CA ASN A 46 -27.09 18.91 -2.25
C ASN A 46 -26.30 17.81 -1.55
N GLY A 47 -25.30 18.25 -0.76
CA GLY A 47 -24.41 17.36 -0.05
C GLY A 47 -25.27 16.30 0.59
N ASP A 48 -25.00 15.05 0.27
CA ASP A 48 -25.51 13.95 1.05
C ASP A 48 -24.78 13.96 2.40
N SER A 49 -24.93 15.06 3.12
CA SER A 49 -24.66 15.24 4.52
C SER A 49 -25.52 14.27 5.33
N SER A 50 -26.51 13.60 4.73
CA SER A 50 -27.33 12.62 5.45
C SER A 50 -26.52 11.37 5.78
N THR A 51 -25.61 10.92 4.90
CA THR A 51 -24.67 9.82 5.21
C THR A 51 -23.56 10.24 6.19
N LEU A 52 -23.02 11.46 6.08
CA LEU A 52 -22.03 11.97 7.05
C LEU A 52 -22.63 12.28 8.42
N SER A 53 -23.90 12.68 8.49
CA SER A 53 -24.58 13.02 9.75
C SER A 53 -24.78 11.82 10.68
N SER A 54 -24.76 10.60 10.14
CA SER A 54 -24.81 9.36 10.91
C SER A 54 -23.44 8.84 11.35
N ILE A 55 -22.35 9.47 10.90
CA ILE A 55 -20.98 9.04 11.21
C ILE A 55 -20.40 9.96 12.27
N ASP A 56 -19.90 9.35 13.36
CA ASP A 56 -19.09 10.07 14.33
C ASP A 56 -17.63 10.08 13.87
N ALA A 57 -17.19 11.21 13.32
CA ALA A 57 -15.83 11.38 12.81
C ALA A 57 -14.75 11.31 13.91
N TYR A 58 -15.11 11.46 15.19
CA TYR A 58 -14.15 11.37 16.30
C TYR A 58 -13.89 9.92 16.72
N GLU A 59 -14.86 9.04 16.48
CA GLU A 59 -14.81 7.63 16.89
C GLU A 59 -14.60 6.67 15.71
N THR A 60 -14.76 7.14 14.48
CA THR A 60 -14.64 6.31 13.27
C THR A 60 -13.21 6.35 12.72
N PRO A 61 -12.46 5.22 12.72
CA PRO A 61 -11.11 5.17 12.17
C PRO A 61 -11.06 5.56 10.69
N GLY A 62 -10.00 6.27 10.30
CA GLY A 62 -9.80 6.72 8.91
C GLY A 62 -10.42 8.09 8.61
N TYR A 63 -11.25 8.64 9.51
CA TYR A 63 -11.60 10.06 9.48
C TYR A 63 -10.60 10.90 10.27
N VAL A 64 -10.48 12.16 9.87
CA VAL A 64 -9.57 13.13 10.50
C VAL A 64 -9.98 13.47 11.94
N GLY A 65 -11.29 13.57 12.20
CA GLY A 65 -11.84 13.77 13.54
C GLY A 65 -11.20 14.94 14.29
N ALA A 66 -10.60 14.64 15.45
CA ALA A 66 -9.98 15.64 16.32
C ALA A 66 -8.70 16.28 15.79
N LEU A 67 -8.04 15.69 14.78
CA LEU A 67 -6.76 16.21 14.26
C LEU A 67 -6.94 17.52 13.49
N ASP A 68 -8.06 17.66 12.77
CA ASP A 68 -8.49 18.91 12.14
C ASP A 68 -10.01 19.04 12.27
N PRO A 69 -10.50 19.63 13.38
CA PRO A 69 -11.93 19.76 13.66
C PRO A 69 -12.72 20.52 12.60
N LYS A 70 -12.05 21.32 11.74
CA LYS A 70 -12.73 22.06 10.66
C LYS A 70 -13.08 21.16 9.48
N ASN A 71 -12.29 20.11 9.27
CA ASN A 71 -12.50 19.13 8.21
C ASN A 71 -12.55 17.71 8.83
N GLN A 72 -13.30 17.55 9.91
CA GLN A 72 -13.37 16.29 10.67
C GLN A 72 -13.75 15.08 9.81
N TYR A 73 -14.53 15.29 8.74
CA TYR A 73 -14.98 14.25 7.81
C TYR A 73 -14.01 13.98 6.66
N ASP A 74 -12.88 14.69 6.58
CA ASP A 74 -11.82 14.33 5.63
C ASP A 74 -11.28 12.93 5.95
N VAL A 75 -10.77 12.26 4.93
CA VAL A 75 -10.20 10.93 5.05
C VAL A 75 -8.71 11.04 5.33
N LEU A 76 -8.22 10.27 6.29
CA LEU A 76 -6.81 10.19 6.66
C LEU A 76 -6.23 8.85 6.19
N LEU A 77 -5.21 8.88 5.35
CA LEU A 77 -4.44 7.70 4.96
C LEU A 77 -3.08 7.70 5.67
N ALA A 78 -2.75 6.59 6.31
CA ALA A 78 -1.46 6.39 6.96
C ALA A 78 -0.52 5.61 6.04
N ILE A 79 0.67 6.15 5.82
CA ILE A 79 1.71 5.59 4.94
C ILE A 79 2.95 5.34 5.82
N PRO A 80 3.07 4.14 6.43
CA PRO A 80 4.23 3.81 7.26
C PRO A 80 5.52 3.68 6.42
N PRO A 81 6.69 3.67 7.07
CA PRO A 81 7.99 3.57 6.39
C PRO A 81 8.11 2.44 5.37
N GLU A 82 7.59 1.26 5.71
CA GLU A 82 7.62 0.09 4.85
C GLU A 82 6.89 0.30 3.52
N HIS A 83 5.95 1.24 3.46
CA HIS A 83 5.18 1.54 2.26
C HIS A 83 5.89 2.50 1.32
N TYR A 84 6.67 3.45 1.87
CA TYR A 84 7.34 4.48 1.07
C TYR A 84 8.85 4.27 0.93
N MET A 85 9.45 3.29 1.61
CA MET A 85 10.86 2.92 1.46
C MET A 85 10.97 1.57 0.77
N GLU A 86 11.52 1.56 -0.44
CA GLU A 86 11.71 0.32 -1.21
C GLU A 86 13.12 -0.23 -1.03
N TYR A 87 13.22 -1.50 -0.66
CA TYR A 87 14.50 -2.20 -0.57
C TYR A 87 14.99 -2.64 -1.96
N SER A 88 16.26 -2.34 -2.27
CA SER A 88 16.93 -2.81 -3.48
C SER A 88 17.97 -3.89 -3.13
N PRO A 89 17.69 -5.19 -3.39
CA PRO A 89 18.61 -6.27 -3.00
C PRO A 89 19.99 -6.17 -3.66
N GLY A 90 20.06 -5.73 -4.91
CA GLY A 90 21.32 -5.61 -5.64
C GLY A 90 22.22 -4.46 -5.15
N LYS A 91 21.68 -3.53 -4.37
CA LYS A 91 22.42 -2.40 -3.79
C LYS A 91 22.51 -2.48 -2.26
N GLU A 92 21.70 -3.33 -1.63
CA GLU A 92 21.54 -3.43 -0.18
C GLU A 92 21.14 -2.08 0.47
N MET A 93 20.30 -1.31 -0.23
CA MET A 93 19.87 0.03 0.18
C MET A 93 18.35 0.19 0.06
N TYR A 94 17.79 1.01 0.94
CA TYR A 94 16.41 1.49 0.84
C TYR A 94 16.36 2.82 0.09
N THR A 95 15.33 3.01 -0.72
CA THR A 95 15.10 4.26 -1.46
C THR A 95 13.70 4.78 -1.19
N SER A 96 13.57 6.06 -0.86
CA SER A 96 12.26 6.68 -0.72
C SER A 96 11.55 6.79 -2.07
N ARG A 97 10.29 6.36 -2.12
CA ARG A 97 9.38 6.40 -3.27
C ARG A 97 8.35 7.52 -3.19
N LEU A 98 8.67 8.59 -2.46
CA LEU A 98 7.89 9.83 -2.46
C LEU A 98 8.52 10.78 -3.47
N TYR A 99 7.73 11.36 -4.35
CA TYR A 99 8.25 12.25 -5.37
C TYR A 99 7.52 13.59 -5.27
N PHE A 100 8.27 14.65 -4.99
CA PHE A 100 7.76 16.03 -4.89
C PHE A 100 8.10 16.86 -6.13
N THR A 101 8.53 16.19 -7.20
CA THR A 101 9.04 16.80 -8.43
C THR A 101 8.02 16.85 -9.56
N GLU A 102 6.77 16.46 -9.30
CA GLU A 102 5.71 16.50 -10.30
C GLU A 102 5.32 17.96 -10.59
N ASP A 103 5.38 18.35 -11.87
CA ASP A 103 5.12 19.73 -12.30
C ASP A 103 3.63 20.11 -12.19
N VAL A 104 2.72 19.12 -12.28
CA VAL A 104 1.27 19.33 -12.22
C VAL A 104 0.59 18.15 -11.52
N GLY A 105 -0.22 18.46 -10.50
CA GLY A 105 -1.02 17.47 -9.79
C GLY A 105 -0.20 16.60 -8.84
N GLY A 106 -0.79 15.47 -8.43
CA GLY A 106 -0.14 14.49 -7.58
C GLY A 106 -0.64 13.09 -7.92
N VAL A 107 0.24 12.10 -7.80
CA VAL A 107 -0.09 10.69 -8.05
C VAL A 107 -0.13 9.95 -6.74
N ILE A 108 -1.30 9.38 -6.41
CA ILE A 108 -1.44 8.39 -5.34
C ILE A 108 -1.09 7.03 -5.96
N GLY A 109 0.11 6.54 -5.65
CA GLY A 109 0.63 5.29 -6.19
C GLY A 109 0.37 4.08 -5.29
N ALA A 110 0.94 2.95 -5.70
CA ALA A 110 0.87 1.70 -4.94
C ALA A 110 1.47 1.81 -3.53
N ASN A 111 2.45 2.69 -3.32
CA ASN A 111 2.98 3.01 -1.99
C ASN A 111 1.87 3.45 -1.02
N VAL A 112 0.93 4.29 -1.46
CA VAL A 112 -0.17 4.76 -0.61
C VAL A 112 -1.31 3.73 -0.54
N MET A 113 -1.59 3.04 -1.65
CA MET A 113 -2.70 2.08 -1.73
C MET A 113 -2.42 0.77 -0.96
N GLN A 114 -1.15 0.46 -0.66
CA GLN A 114 -0.79 -0.68 0.18
C GLN A 114 -1.48 -0.61 1.55
N GLY A 115 -1.95 -1.74 2.04
CA GLY A 115 -2.70 -1.84 3.30
C GLY A 115 -4.16 -1.35 3.21
N HIS A 116 -4.65 -1.02 2.01
CA HIS A 116 -6.01 -0.54 1.80
C HIS A 116 -6.73 -1.32 0.70
N ASP A 117 -8.01 -1.60 0.94
CA ASP A 117 -8.94 -1.98 -0.11
C ASP A 117 -9.44 -0.69 -0.77
N VAL A 118 -9.19 -0.56 -2.08
CA VAL A 118 -9.54 0.64 -2.85
C VAL A 118 -10.67 0.33 -3.81
N LEU A 119 -11.81 1.00 -3.62
CA LEU A 119 -12.98 0.88 -4.48
C LEU A 119 -13.08 2.08 -5.42
N PHE A 120 -12.98 1.84 -6.72
CA PHE A 120 -13.27 2.82 -7.75
C PHE A 120 -14.75 2.74 -8.14
N ASP A 121 -15.59 3.47 -7.43
CA ASP A 121 -17.03 3.52 -7.65
C ASP A 121 -17.35 4.57 -8.75
N TRP A 122 -17.16 4.13 -9.99
CA TRP A 122 -17.34 5.00 -11.16
C TRP A 122 -18.79 5.47 -11.30
N GLU A 123 -19.76 4.62 -10.94
CA GLU A 123 -21.20 4.91 -11.06
C GLU A 123 -21.61 6.08 -10.16
N ASN A 124 -20.99 6.17 -8.98
CA ASN A 124 -21.24 7.25 -8.02
C ASN A 124 -20.12 8.30 -7.98
N SER A 125 -19.20 8.28 -8.97
CA SER A 125 -18.12 9.25 -9.11
C SER A 125 -17.29 9.46 -7.83
N ARG A 126 -16.93 8.37 -7.15
CA ARG A 126 -16.16 8.42 -5.90
C ARG A 126 -15.14 7.29 -5.82
N VAL A 127 -14.15 7.51 -4.96
CA VAL A 127 -13.17 6.47 -4.61
C VAL A 127 -13.25 6.24 -3.10
N GLY A 128 -13.41 4.98 -2.71
CA GLY A 128 -13.45 4.55 -1.32
C GLY A 128 -12.15 3.89 -0.91
N PHE A 129 -11.73 4.15 0.33
CA PHE A 129 -10.60 3.47 0.97
C PHE A 129 -11.10 2.79 2.24
N ALA A 130 -10.72 1.53 2.43
CA ALA A 130 -10.92 0.80 3.68
C ALA A 130 -9.60 0.13 4.07
N ARG A 131 -9.38 -0.11 5.36
CA ARG A 131 -8.23 -0.92 5.79
C ARG A 131 -8.36 -2.33 5.23
N SER A 132 -7.33 -2.83 4.56
CA SER A 132 -7.30 -4.23 4.12
C SER A 132 -7.00 -5.15 5.31
N THR A 133 -7.58 -6.35 5.30
CA THR A 133 -7.21 -7.43 6.23
C THR A 133 -6.08 -8.30 5.68
N CYS A 134 -5.67 -8.07 4.43
CA CYS A 134 -4.59 -8.79 3.79
C CYS A 134 -3.23 -8.30 4.29
N ASP A 135 -2.40 -9.22 4.77
CA ASP A 135 -0.99 -8.97 5.02
C ASP A 135 -0.20 -9.48 3.80
N TYR A 136 0.43 -8.55 3.07
CA TYR A 136 1.21 -8.89 1.88
C TYR A 136 2.40 -9.78 2.22
N GLU A 137 2.98 -9.65 3.41
CA GLU A 137 4.10 -10.47 3.84
C GLU A 137 3.66 -11.91 4.10
N ASP A 138 2.46 -12.11 4.67
CA ASP A 138 1.87 -13.45 4.85
C ASP A 138 1.59 -14.12 3.50
N ILE A 139 1.07 -13.38 2.52
CA ILE A 139 0.82 -13.90 1.17
C ILE A 139 2.13 -14.18 0.45
N ARG A 140 3.13 -13.30 0.52
CA ARG A 140 4.45 -13.54 -0.08
C ARG A 140 5.16 -14.73 0.54
N ALA A 141 5.04 -14.93 1.85
CA ALA A 141 5.57 -16.11 2.53
C ALA A 141 4.86 -17.37 2.03
N ALA A 142 3.52 -17.36 1.99
CA ALA A 142 2.72 -18.47 1.47
C ALA A 142 2.95 -18.76 -0.02
N GLU A 143 3.29 -17.75 -0.83
CA GLU A 143 3.61 -17.93 -2.25
C GLU A 143 4.99 -18.57 -2.45
N LYS A 144 5.99 -18.22 -1.63
CA LYS A 144 7.27 -18.94 -1.60
C LYS A 144 7.08 -20.41 -1.25
N ASP A 145 6.15 -20.70 -0.34
CA ASP A 145 5.83 -22.08 0.07
C ASP A 145 5.01 -22.83 -1.00
N ASN A 146 4.11 -22.15 -1.72
CA ASN A 146 3.31 -22.74 -2.79
C ASN A 146 4.05 -22.89 -4.14
N TRP A 147 5.04 -22.05 -4.42
CA TRP A 147 5.87 -22.15 -5.62
C TRP A 147 6.74 -23.42 -5.63
N SER A 148 7.02 -24.02 -4.47
CA SER A 148 7.62 -25.36 -4.37
C SER A 148 6.71 -26.48 -4.92
N GLY A 149 5.43 -26.21 -5.19
CA GLY A 149 4.41 -27.19 -5.54
C GLY A 149 3.96 -27.25 -7.01
N MET A 150 4.37 -26.30 -7.86
CA MET A 150 4.10 -26.35 -9.31
C MET A 150 5.44 -26.34 -10.06
N GLY A 151 5.79 -27.50 -10.59
CA GLY A 151 7.07 -27.78 -11.23
C GLY A 151 7.58 -26.66 -12.13
N GLY A 152 8.82 -26.23 -11.85
CA GLY A 152 9.48 -25.15 -12.54
C GLY A 152 9.68 -25.40 -14.04
N VAL A 153 9.63 -24.31 -14.80
CA VAL A 153 10.57 -24.14 -15.91
C VAL A 153 11.92 -23.83 -15.28
N SER A 154 12.87 -24.71 -15.55
CA SER A 154 14.26 -24.67 -15.11
C SER A 154 15.00 -23.41 -15.55
N ASP A 155 15.73 -22.78 -14.63
CA ASP A 155 17.06 -22.24 -14.92
C ASP A 155 17.98 -22.34 -13.69
N GLY A 156 18.75 -23.44 -13.66
CA GLY A 156 20.17 -23.49 -13.24
C GLY A 156 20.63 -23.15 -11.81
N GLY A 157 20.69 -24.18 -10.93
CA GLY A 157 21.74 -24.41 -9.90
C GLY A 157 21.57 -23.69 -8.54
N ASN A 158 21.72 -24.30 -7.35
CA ASN A 158 22.60 -25.41 -6.94
C ASN A 158 22.14 -26.03 -5.58
N ALA A 159 21.68 -27.31 -5.61
CA ALA A 159 21.66 -28.47 -4.65
C ALA A 159 21.74 -28.34 -3.09
N PRO A 160 21.44 -29.40 -2.29
CA PRO A 160 20.91 -30.75 -2.58
C PRO A 160 19.67 -31.19 -1.76
N LEU A 161 19.03 -32.24 -2.29
CA LEU A 161 17.80 -32.92 -1.89
C LEU A 161 18.06 -33.99 -0.81
N ASP A 162 17.12 -34.16 0.13
CA ASP A 162 16.82 -35.48 0.69
C ASP A 162 15.32 -35.55 1.03
N VAL A 163 14.53 -36.09 0.09
CA VAL A 163 13.07 -36.23 0.19
C VAL A 163 12.74 -37.71 0.41
N VAL A 164 12.28 -38.05 1.61
CA VAL A 164 11.52 -39.29 1.85
C VAL A 164 10.04 -38.93 1.86
N ALA A 165 9.35 -39.23 0.76
CA ALA A 165 7.90 -39.06 0.61
C ALA A 165 7.14 -40.18 1.33
N HIS A 166 6.05 -39.86 2.04
CA HIS A 166 5.00 -40.82 2.45
C HIS A 166 3.59 -40.23 2.21
N PRO A 167 2.55 -41.08 2.00
CA PRO A 167 1.39 -40.77 1.16
C PRO A 167 0.06 -40.60 1.93
N GLY A 168 -0.92 -39.91 1.31
CA GLY A 168 -2.35 -40.05 1.63
C GLY A 168 -3.17 -38.77 1.43
N GLY A 169 -3.82 -38.59 0.28
CA GLY A 169 -5.31 -38.68 0.11
C GLY A 169 -5.80 -37.40 -0.62
N GLY A 170 -6.29 -37.40 -1.86
CA GLY A 170 -7.46 -38.09 -2.42
C GLY A 170 -8.74 -37.36 -2.00
N GLY A 171 -9.59 -36.76 -2.82
CA GLY A 171 -9.79 -36.64 -4.27
C GLY A 171 -11.17 -35.97 -4.49
N GLY A 172 -11.48 -35.52 -5.71
CA GLY A 172 -12.86 -35.18 -6.10
C GLY A 172 -13.02 -33.97 -7.03
N MET A 173 -12.79 -34.17 -8.33
CA MET A 173 -13.24 -33.27 -9.39
C MET A 173 -14.68 -33.61 -9.80
N ILE A 174 -15.56 -32.60 -9.90
CA ILE A 174 -16.80 -32.70 -10.69
C ILE A 174 -16.72 -31.77 -11.89
N ASN A 175 -16.98 -32.39 -13.03
CA ASN A 175 -16.90 -31.95 -14.41
C ASN A 175 -18.17 -31.15 -14.79
N GLN A 176 -18.05 -29.99 -15.43
CA GLN A 176 -19.14 -29.40 -16.22
C GLN A 176 -18.69 -29.24 -17.67
N GLY A 177 -19.08 -30.22 -18.48
CA GLY A 177 -19.06 -30.14 -19.93
C GLY A 177 -20.26 -29.35 -20.45
N ALA A 178 -20.01 -28.51 -21.42
CA ALA A 178 -21.00 -27.79 -22.21
C ALA A 178 -21.86 -28.71 -23.08
N SER A 179 -23.13 -28.34 -23.32
CA SER A 179 -23.73 -28.32 -24.66
C SER A 179 -25.16 -27.74 -24.62
N ALA A 180 -25.44 -26.85 -25.57
CA ALA A 180 -26.76 -26.33 -25.93
C ALA A 180 -27.71 -27.44 -26.42
N THR A 181 -29.03 -27.27 -26.33
CA THR A 181 -29.97 -27.00 -27.46
C THR A 181 -31.41 -26.78 -26.92
N SER A 182 -32.17 -25.99 -27.68
CA SER A 182 -33.55 -25.49 -27.53
C SER A 182 -34.69 -26.50 -27.37
N ALA A 183 -35.80 -26.02 -26.79
CA ALA A 183 -37.16 -26.13 -27.35
C ALA A 183 -37.98 -24.90 -26.94
#